data_AF-A0A7S4NKT3-F1
#
_entry.id   AF-A0A7S4NKT3-F1
#
_cell.length_a   1.000
_cell.length_b   1.000
_cell.length_c   1.000
_cell.angle_alpha   90.00
_cell.angle_beta   90.00
_cell.angle_gamma   90.00
#
_symmetry.space_group_name_H-M   'P 1'
#
loop_
_entity.id
_entity.type
_entity.pdbx_description
1 polymer ?
#
loop_
_entity_poly.entity_id
_entity_poly.type
_entity_poly.pdbx_seq_one_letter_code
_entity_poly.pdbx_strand_id
1 'polypeptide(L)'
;KKINEHLSDWKAPGIDNLLYSADVEFSCFADLALTSPAEYYKEGEGSLLQCVLTPADRFMSMPPEEVARITCEQAYKLFPSAREQGLKCTWSNVVKLRESLYREAPGMDKFRPAQNTVIPNFFLSGSYTYQDYIDSMEGATKSGLLCAEEVIKATESLVSLRDSKMKATA
;
A
#
# COMPACT_ATOMS: atom_id res chain seq x y z
N LYS A 1 -20.61 -24.67 -21.89
CA LYS A 1 -20.61 -25.62 -20.75
C LYS A 1 -21.42 -24.97 -19.64
N LYS A 2 -22.58 -25.52 -19.26
CA LYS A 2 -23.34 -25.01 -18.09
C LYS A 2 -22.43 -25.16 -16.87
N ILE A 3 -22.23 -24.08 -16.13
CA ILE A 3 -21.44 -24.09 -14.90
C ILE A 3 -22.36 -24.71 -13.85
N ASN A 4 -21.99 -25.90 -13.39
CA ASN A 4 -22.74 -26.63 -12.37
C ASN A 4 -22.63 -25.95 -11.01
N GLU A 5 -23.74 -26.01 -10.31
CA GLU A 5 -24.05 -25.57 -8.97
C GLU A 5 -22.99 -26.04 -7.93
N HIS A 6 -22.64 -25.13 -7.01
CA HIS A 6 -21.71 -25.26 -5.87
C HIS A 6 -20.22 -25.52 -6.19
N LEU A 7 -19.47 -24.43 -6.38
CA LEU A 7 -18.00 -24.38 -6.30
C LEU A 7 -17.48 -24.23 -4.85
N SER A 8 -18.23 -24.70 -3.85
CA SER A 8 -17.89 -24.48 -2.44
C SER A 8 -16.81 -25.44 -1.93
N ASP A 9 -15.60 -25.31 -2.48
CA ASP A 9 -14.35 -25.62 -1.79
C ASP A 9 -13.95 -24.44 -0.87
N TRP A 10 -14.92 -23.62 -0.45
CA TRP A 10 -14.72 -22.27 0.10
C TRP A 10 -14.02 -21.29 -0.86
N LYS A 11 -14.07 -21.56 -2.17
CA LYS A 11 -13.47 -20.70 -3.20
C LYS A 11 -14.56 -20.10 -4.07
N ALA A 12 -14.68 -18.77 -4.06
CA ALA A 12 -15.51 -18.10 -5.04
C ALA A 12 -14.94 -18.33 -6.46
N PRO A 13 -15.78 -18.41 -7.52
CA PRO A 13 -15.29 -18.43 -8.89
C PRO A 13 -14.63 -17.10 -9.24
N GLY A 14 -13.46 -17.14 -9.87
CA GLY A 14 -12.82 -15.94 -10.39
C GLY A 14 -11.32 -16.11 -10.57
N ILE A 15 -10.61 -14.98 -10.61
CA ILE A 15 -9.17 -14.95 -10.82
C ILE A 15 -8.50 -14.65 -9.47
N ASP A 16 -7.90 -15.68 -8.88
CA ASP A 16 -7.14 -15.61 -7.63
C ASP A 16 -5.71 -15.13 -7.90
N ASN A 17 -5.56 -13.84 -8.19
CA ASN A 17 -4.27 -13.20 -8.45
C ASN A 17 -4.32 -11.67 -8.28
N LEU A 18 -3.15 -11.04 -8.19
CA LEU A 18 -3.00 -9.62 -8.47
C LEU A 18 -3.04 -9.39 -9.98
N LEU A 19 -3.89 -8.48 -10.43
CA LEU A 19 -4.12 -8.20 -11.84
C LEU A 19 -3.66 -6.79 -12.19
N TYR A 20 -3.27 -6.64 -13.45
CA TYR A 20 -2.90 -5.34 -14.03
C TYR A 20 -3.88 -5.00 -15.13
N SER A 21 -4.25 -3.71 -15.21
CA SER A 21 -5.10 -3.20 -16.27
C SER A 21 -4.36 -2.19 -17.14
N ALA A 22 -4.65 -2.22 -18.44
CA ALA A 22 -4.17 -1.21 -19.40
C ALA A 22 -5.32 -0.34 -19.96
N ASP A 23 -6.57 -0.76 -19.78
CA ASP A 23 -7.74 -0.18 -20.44
C ASP A 23 -8.64 0.66 -19.52
N VAL A 24 -8.26 0.81 -18.25
CA VAL A 24 -8.96 1.56 -17.21
C VAL A 24 -7.97 2.32 -16.31
N GLU A 25 -8.48 3.15 -15.39
CA GLU A 25 -7.67 4.12 -14.64
C GLU A 25 -7.01 3.52 -13.39
N PHE A 26 -7.43 2.33 -12.94
CA PHE A 26 -6.74 1.62 -11.86
C PHE A 26 -5.63 0.72 -12.41
N SER A 27 -4.43 0.82 -11.85
CA SER A 27 -3.24 0.13 -12.36
C SER A 27 -3.24 -1.35 -11.98
N CYS A 28 -3.09 -1.63 -10.69
CA CYS A 28 -3.21 -2.96 -10.11
C CYS A 28 -4.50 -3.08 -9.30
N PHE A 29 -5.09 -4.27 -9.35
CA PHE A 29 -6.31 -4.59 -8.64
C PHE A 29 -6.40 -6.08 -8.33
N ALA A 30 -7.19 -6.43 -7.33
CA ALA A 30 -7.42 -7.83 -6.94
C ALA A 30 -8.83 -8.00 -6.39
N ASP A 31 -9.38 -9.20 -6.54
CA ASP A 31 -10.55 -9.63 -5.77
C ASP A 31 -10.08 -10.16 -4.42
N LEU A 32 -10.32 -9.40 -3.36
CA LEU A 32 -9.91 -9.75 -2.00
C LEU A 32 -10.71 -10.93 -1.44
N ALA A 33 -11.94 -11.18 -1.92
CA ALA A 33 -12.69 -12.36 -1.52
C ALA A 33 -12.03 -13.67 -2.02
N LEU A 34 -11.14 -13.57 -3.01
CA LEU A 34 -10.34 -14.69 -3.52
C LEU A 34 -8.91 -14.69 -2.99
N THR A 35 -8.23 -13.55 -3.09
CA THR A 35 -6.79 -13.42 -2.78
C THR A 35 -6.50 -13.29 -1.29
N SER A 36 -7.46 -12.87 -0.48
CA SER A 36 -7.37 -12.81 0.99
C SER A 36 -8.69 -13.23 1.66
N PRO A 37 -9.11 -14.50 1.47
CA PRO A 37 -10.46 -14.94 1.82
C PRO A 37 -10.70 -14.96 3.34
N ALA A 38 -9.64 -15.13 4.15
CA ALA A 38 -9.75 -15.17 5.61
C ALA A 38 -10.32 -13.88 6.22
N GLU A 39 -10.07 -12.74 5.56
CA GLU A 39 -10.50 -11.42 6.04
C GLU A 39 -11.69 -10.87 5.26
N TYR A 40 -11.80 -11.21 3.97
CA TYR A 40 -12.70 -10.50 3.05
C TYR A 40 -13.79 -11.38 2.41
N TYR A 41 -13.70 -12.71 2.48
CA TYR A 41 -14.79 -13.56 2.01
C TYR A 41 -15.98 -13.49 2.96
N LYS A 42 -17.16 -13.21 2.40
CA LYS A 42 -18.43 -13.23 3.13
C LYS A 42 -19.45 -14.02 2.31
N GLU A 43 -20.03 -15.04 2.94
CA GLU A 43 -21.03 -15.88 2.30
C GLU A 43 -22.21 -15.04 1.81
N GLY A 44 -22.56 -15.17 0.53
CA GLY A 44 -23.66 -14.43 -0.10
C GLY A 44 -23.35 -12.99 -0.55
N GLU A 45 -22.19 -12.43 -0.22
CA GLU A 45 -21.82 -11.04 -0.58
C GLU A 45 -21.07 -10.93 -1.92
N GLY A 46 -20.62 -12.05 -2.49
CA GLY A 46 -19.94 -12.07 -3.77
C GLY A 46 -18.46 -11.65 -3.69
N SER A 47 -18.09 -10.67 -4.52
CA SER A 47 -16.69 -10.26 -4.78
C SER A 47 -16.36 -8.93 -4.11
N LEU A 48 -15.10 -8.74 -3.69
CA LEU A 48 -14.60 -7.47 -3.17
C LEU A 48 -13.37 -7.02 -3.97
N LEU A 49 -13.57 -6.10 -4.92
CA LEU A 49 -12.48 -5.55 -5.71
C LEU A 49 -11.77 -4.42 -4.95
N GLN A 50 -10.45 -4.57 -4.77
CA GLN A 50 -9.56 -3.49 -4.37
C GLN A 50 -8.79 -3.00 -5.59
N CYS A 51 -8.93 -1.71 -5.90
CA CYS A 51 -8.35 -1.09 -7.09
C CYS A 51 -7.44 0.08 -6.72
N VAL A 52 -6.20 0.09 -7.22
CA VAL A 52 -5.24 1.18 -7.00
C VAL A 52 -5.32 2.18 -8.14
N LEU A 53 -5.77 3.40 -7.86
CA LEU A 53 -5.88 4.49 -8.84
C LEU A 53 -4.56 5.30 -8.87
N THR A 54 -3.80 5.21 -9.96
CA THR A 54 -2.57 5.98 -10.16
C THR A 54 -2.32 6.23 -11.66
N PRO A 55 -1.96 7.45 -12.09
CA PRO A 55 -1.76 8.66 -11.27
C PRO A 55 -3.07 9.21 -10.68
N ALA A 56 -3.03 9.63 -9.41
CA ALA A 56 -4.24 9.93 -8.64
C ALA A 56 -4.69 11.41 -8.71
N ASP A 57 -3.91 12.30 -9.33
CA ASP A 57 -4.09 13.76 -9.30
C ASP A 57 -5.53 14.19 -9.63
N ARG A 58 -6.12 13.61 -10.68
CA ARG A 58 -7.51 13.87 -11.11
C ARG A 58 -8.54 13.46 -10.05
N PHE A 59 -8.33 12.34 -9.37
CA PHE A 59 -9.26 11.80 -8.38
C PHE A 59 -9.18 12.51 -7.03
N MET A 60 -8.07 13.21 -6.73
CA MET A 60 -7.87 13.88 -5.44
C MET A 60 -8.91 14.96 -5.15
N SER A 61 -9.38 15.67 -6.18
CA SER A 61 -10.40 16.73 -6.07
C SER A 61 -11.84 16.25 -6.16
N MET A 62 -12.08 15.03 -6.64
CA MET A 62 -13.44 14.49 -6.84
C MET A 62 -14.09 14.04 -5.53
N PRO A 63 -15.41 14.07 -5.38
CA PRO A 63 -16.07 13.43 -4.25
C PRO A 63 -15.86 11.89 -4.24
N PRO A 64 -15.75 11.22 -3.08
CA PRO A 64 -15.58 9.76 -2.97
C PRO A 64 -16.58 8.95 -3.78
N GLU A 65 -17.86 9.35 -3.77
CA GLU A 65 -18.94 8.69 -4.49
C GLU A 65 -18.73 8.71 -6.01
N GLU A 66 -18.19 9.80 -6.54
CA GLU A 66 -17.90 9.94 -7.97
C GLU A 66 -16.70 9.08 -8.37
N VAL A 67 -15.67 9.02 -7.51
CA VAL A 67 -14.53 8.12 -7.71
C VAL A 67 -15.01 6.67 -7.75
N ALA A 68 -15.81 6.25 -6.76
CA ALA A 68 -16.36 4.90 -6.70
C ALA A 68 -17.22 4.58 -7.93
N ARG A 69 -18.09 5.51 -8.37
CA ARG A 69 -18.92 5.35 -9.57
C ARG A 69 -18.07 5.09 -10.81
N ILE A 70 -17.05 5.91 -11.05
CA ILE A 70 -16.12 5.75 -12.19
C ILE A 70 -15.39 4.40 -12.12
N THR A 71 -14.88 4.03 -10.95
CA THR A 71 -14.17 2.75 -10.76
C THR A 71 -15.09 1.56 -11.00
N CYS A 72 -16.34 1.59 -10.54
CA CYS A 72 -17.32 0.53 -10.80
C CYS A 72 -17.65 0.41 -12.30
N GLU A 73 -17.85 1.53 -13.00
CA GLU A 73 -18.07 1.52 -14.46
C GLU A 73 -16.90 0.89 -15.22
N GLN A 74 -15.68 1.16 -14.76
CA GLN A 74 -14.47 0.57 -15.31
C GLN A 74 -14.35 -0.92 -14.99
N ALA A 75 -14.72 -1.35 -13.79
CA ALA A 75 -14.80 -2.77 -13.47
C ALA A 75 -15.80 -3.50 -14.39
N TYR A 76 -16.96 -2.92 -14.67
CA TYR A 76 -17.91 -3.48 -15.64
C TYR A 76 -17.37 -3.51 -17.08
N LYS A 77 -16.50 -2.56 -17.45
CA LYS A 77 -15.82 -2.57 -18.75
C LYS A 77 -14.82 -3.73 -18.85
N LEU A 78 -14.05 -3.99 -17.79
CA LEU A 78 -13.11 -5.13 -17.73
C LEU A 78 -13.82 -6.48 -17.65
N PHE A 79 -14.97 -6.53 -16.97
CA PHE A 79 -15.76 -7.74 -16.75
C PHE A 79 -17.20 -7.56 -17.27
N PRO A 80 -17.43 -7.64 -18.59
CA PRO A 80 -18.76 -7.47 -19.19
C PRO A 80 -19.80 -8.44 -18.62
N SER A 81 -19.38 -9.65 -18.24
CA SER A 81 -20.23 -10.66 -17.60
C SER A 81 -20.87 -10.15 -16.30
N ALA A 82 -20.18 -9.29 -15.55
CA ALA A 82 -20.73 -8.71 -14.33
C ALA A 82 -21.91 -7.78 -14.63
N ARG A 83 -21.83 -7.04 -15.74
CA ARG A 83 -22.93 -6.20 -16.22
C ARG A 83 -24.09 -7.03 -16.75
N GLU A 84 -23.79 -8.04 -17.57
CA GLU A 84 -24.79 -8.95 -18.16
C GLU A 84 -25.59 -9.72 -17.11
N GLN A 85 -24.94 -10.08 -15.99
CA GLN A 85 -25.57 -10.76 -14.86
C GLN A 85 -26.27 -9.79 -13.87
N GLY A 86 -26.20 -8.48 -14.13
CA GLY A 86 -26.84 -7.47 -13.28
C GLY A 86 -26.22 -7.34 -11.88
N LEU A 87 -24.93 -7.68 -11.72
CA LEU A 87 -24.22 -7.48 -10.45
C LEU A 87 -24.20 -5.99 -10.09
N LYS A 88 -24.47 -5.67 -8.83
CA LYS A 88 -24.49 -4.29 -8.32
C LYS A 88 -23.40 -4.11 -7.28
N CYS A 89 -22.72 -2.98 -7.30
CA CYS A 89 -21.90 -2.53 -6.19
C CYS A 89 -22.82 -2.24 -4.99
N THR A 90 -22.71 -3.04 -3.93
CA THR A 90 -23.54 -2.94 -2.72
C THR A 90 -23.01 -1.89 -1.74
N TRP A 91 -21.69 -1.71 -1.72
CA TRP A 91 -21.00 -0.68 -0.94
C TRP A 91 -19.65 -0.36 -1.58
N SER A 92 -19.10 0.81 -1.27
CA SER A 92 -17.76 1.21 -1.68
C SER A 92 -17.09 2.04 -0.58
N ASN A 93 -15.76 2.06 -0.58
CA ASN A 93 -14.97 2.94 0.27
C ASN A 93 -13.80 3.49 -0.56
N VAL A 94 -13.53 4.80 -0.44
CA VAL A 94 -12.44 5.47 -1.16
C VAL A 94 -11.50 6.09 -0.15
N VAL A 95 -10.27 5.58 -0.11
CA VAL A 95 -9.19 6.10 0.73
C VAL A 95 -8.26 6.94 -0.14
N LYS A 96 -8.01 8.18 0.25
CA LYS A 96 -7.15 9.12 -0.49
C LYS A 96 -5.90 9.45 0.34
N LEU A 97 -4.73 9.10 -0.20
CA LEU A 97 -3.45 9.38 0.41
C LEU A 97 -2.67 10.34 -0.50
N ARG A 98 -2.59 11.63 -0.13
CA ARG A 98 -1.93 12.66 -0.96
C ARG A 98 -0.42 12.56 -0.98
N GLU A 99 0.18 12.20 0.16
CA GLU A 99 1.63 12.15 0.37
C GLU A 99 2.01 10.76 0.86
N SER A 100 1.68 9.73 0.07
CA SER A 100 1.82 8.32 0.47
C SER A 100 3.28 7.84 0.49
N LEU A 101 4.04 8.23 -0.53
CA LEU A 101 5.43 7.85 -0.80
C LEU A 101 6.15 9.08 -1.33
N TYR A 102 7.48 9.12 -1.19
CA TYR A 102 8.24 10.15 -1.89
C TYR A 102 8.18 9.86 -3.40
N ARG A 103 8.18 10.92 -4.21
CA ARG A 103 8.09 10.77 -5.66
C ARG A 103 9.46 10.37 -6.21
N GLU A 104 9.61 9.10 -6.58
CA GLU A 104 10.82 8.64 -7.27
C GLU A 104 10.95 9.34 -8.63
N ALA A 105 12.16 9.83 -8.91
CA ALA A 105 12.54 10.43 -10.18
C ALA A 105 14.05 10.24 -10.40
N PRO A 106 14.55 10.31 -11.64
CA PRO A 106 15.98 10.21 -11.90
C PRO A 106 16.79 11.20 -11.06
N GLY A 107 17.79 10.70 -10.32
CA GLY A 107 18.67 11.51 -9.48
C GLY A 107 18.14 11.87 -8.10
N MET A 108 17.05 11.24 -7.64
CA MET A 108 16.49 11.48 -6.30
C MET A 108 17.25 10.79 -5.16
N ASP A 109 18.02 9.72 -5.44
CA ASP A 109 18.72 8.95 -4.40
C ASP A 109 19.66 9.78 -3.53
N LYS A 110 20.30 10.82 -4.11
CA LYS A 110 21.19 11.73 -3.37
C LYS A 110 20.49 12.51 -2.26
N PHE A 111 19.16 12.58 -2.28
CA PHE A 111 18.36 13.28 -1.28
C PHE A 111 17.83 12.33 -0.19
N ARG A 112 18.04 11.02 -0.34
CA ARG A 112 17.64 10.03 0.67
C ARG A 112 18.65 10.09 1.82
N PRO A 113 18.24 10.50 3.04
CA PRO A 113 19.19 10.63 4.15
C PRO A 113 19.64 9.25 4.64
N ALA A 114 20.89 9.17 5.12
CA ALA A 114 21.35 7.99 5.87
C ALA A 114 20.60 7.87 7.20
N GLN A 115 20.59 6.66 7.78
CA GLN A 115 19.91 6.42 9.06
C GLN A 115 20.60 7.14 10.22
N ASN A 116 21.92 7.31 10.16
CA ASN A 116 22.67 8.15 11.08
C ASN A 116 22.74 9.61 10.57
N THR A 117 22.32 10.56 11.40
CA THR A 117 22.38 11.97 11.03
C THR A 117 23.62 12.64 11.59
N VAL A 118 23.88 13.88 11.14
CA VAL A 118 24.95 14.72 11.70
C VAL A 118 24.65 15.21 13.12
N ILE A 119 23.40 15.07 13.58
CA ILE A 119 22.98 15.48 14.92
C ILE A 119 23.19 14.30 15.87
N PRO A 120 24.03 14.43 16.92
CA PRO A 120 24.25 13.35 17.88
C PRO A 120 22.93 12.89 18.53
N ASN A 121 22.76 11.58 18.68
CA ASN A 121 21.55 10.97 19.24
C ASN A 121 20.27 11.27 18.43
N PHE A 122 20.38 11.51 17.12
CA PHE A 122 19.24 11.69 16.22
C PHE A 122 19.40 10.78 15.01
N PHE A 123 18.45 9.87 14.83
CA PHE A 123 18.46 8.83 13.79
C PHE A 123 17.15 8.88 13.01
N LEU A 124 17.19 8.44 11.75
CA LEU A 124 16.03 8.39 10.87
C LEU A 124 15.76 6.97 10.40
N SER A 125 14.48 6.62 10.31
CA SER A 125 13.99 5.41 9.67
C SER A 125 12.74 5.73 8.84
N GLY A 126 12.42 4.85 7.92
CA GLY A 126 11.40 5.03 6.90
C GLY A 126 11.96 4.74 5.52
N SER A 127 11.09 4.26 4.63
CA SER A 127 11.44 3.84 3.28
C SER A 127 12.07 4.94 2.42
N TYR A 128 11.82 6.22 2.76
CA TYR A 128 12.45 7.41 2.16
C TYR A 128 13.94 7.58 2.52
N THR A 129 14.43 6.94 3.58
CA THR A 129 15.85 6.94 3.94
C THR A 129 16.67 6.10 2.94
N TYR A 130 17.99 6.24 2.94
CA TYR A 130 18.88 5.57 2.00
C TYR A 130 18.96 4.07 2.27
N GLN A 131 18.54 3.26 1.29
CA GLN A 131 18.60 1.79 1.30
C GLN A 131 18.45 1.29 -0.15
N ASP A 132 18.78 0.03 -0.40
CA ASP A 132 18.94 -0.56 -1.74
C ASP A 132 17.64 -1.05 -2.43
N TYR A 133 16.51 -0.89 -1.75
CA TYR A 133 15.16 -1.05 -2.28
C TYR A 133 14.50 0.30 -2.57
N ILE A 134 13.45 0.26 -3.38
CA ILE A 134 12.56 1.40 -3.65
C ILE A 134 11.73 1.79 -2.43
N ASP A 135 11.00 2.91 -2.52
CA ASP A 135 10.02 3.31 -1.51
C ASP A 135 8.89 2.27 -1.36
N SER A 136 9.07 1.33 -0.43
CA SER A 136 8.25 0.12 -0.32
C SER A 136 8.20 -0.40 1.11
N MET A 137 7.35 -1.42 1.36
CA MET A 137 7.31 -2.13 2.65
C MET A 137 8.66 -2.79 2.98
N GLU A 138 9.34 -3.35 1.98
CA GLU A 138 10.68 -3.92 2.15
C GLU A 138 11.69 -2.81 2.51
N GLY A 139 11.66 -1.69 1.77
CA GLY A 139 12.51 -0.54 2.05
C GLY A 139 12.28 0.05 3.45
N ALA A 140 11.03 0.11 3.90
CA ALA A 140 10.69 0.56 5.25
C ALA A 140 11.26 -0.39 6.30
N THR A 141 11.10 -1.70 6.12
CA THR A 141 11.64 -2.72 7.03
C THR A 141 13.16 -2.66 7.08
N LYS A 142 13.81 -2.62 5.91
CA LYS A 142 15.26 -2.53 5.78
C LYS A 142 15.81 -1.27 6.44
N SER A 143 15.16 -0.13 6.23
CA SER A 143 15.54 1.13 6.89
C SER A 143 15.48 1.06 8.41
N GLY A 144 14.50 0.34 8.96
CA GLY A 144 14.36 0.13 10.40
C GLY A 144 15.51 -0.71 10.97
N LEU A 145 15.89 -1.78 10.27
CA LEU A 145 17.03 -2.61 10.63
C LEU A 145 18.35 -1.81 10.60
N LEU A 146 18.59 -1.07 9.52
CA LEU A 146 19.77 -0.20 9.38
C LEU A 146 19.83 0.87 10.48
N CYS A 147 18.68 1.47 10.81
CA CYS A 147 18.60 2.44 11.90
C CYS A 147 18.92 1.80 13.25
N ALA A 148 18.42 0.61 13.53
CA ALA A 148 18.74 -0.12 14.76
C ALA A 148 20.24 -0.45 14.85
N GLU A 149 20.88 -0.85 13.75
CA GLU A 149 22.32 -1.06 13.69
C GLU A 149 23.12 0.20 14.01
N GLU A 150 22.75 1.36 13.45
CA GLU A 150 23.41 2.64 13.74
C GLU A 150 23.24 3.06 15.21
N VAL A 151 22.07 2.82 15.81
CA VAL A 151 21.85 3.05 17.25
C VAL A 151 22.76 2.16 18.10
N ILE A 152 22.87 0.87 17.77
CA ILE A 152 23.73 -0.07 18.49
C ILE A 152 25.20 0.34 18.37
N LYS A 153 25.68 0.72 17.17
CA LYS A 153 27.05 1.22 16.98
C LYS A 153 27.33 2.47 17.81
N ALA A 154 26.34 3.34 17.98
CA ALA A 154 26.48 4.58 18.74
C ALA A 154 26.41 4.41 20.27
N THR A 155 26.10 3.21 20.79
CA THR A 155 25.79 2.96 22.22
C THR A 155 26.74 3.65 23.19
N GLU A 156 28.06 3.50 23.02
CA GLU A 156 29.05 4.11 23.94
C GLU A 156 28.97 5.64 23.96
N SER A 157 28.81 6.25 22.79
CA SER A 157 28.64 7.70 22.65
C SER A 157 27.33 8.18 23.27
N LEU A 158 26.25 7.40 23.12
CA LEU A 158 24.93 7.70 23.68
C LEU A 158 24.94 7.63 25.21
N VAL A 159 25.61 6.62 25.78
CA VAL A 159 25.81 6.50 27.23
C VAL A 159 26.60 7.71 27.76
N SER A 160 27.68 8.09 27.09
CA SER A 160 28.50 9.25 27.47
C SER A 160 27.70 10.56 27.41
N LEU A 161 26.89 10.75 26.37
CA LEU A 161 25.99 11.89 26.21
C LEU A 161 24.96 11.95 27.36
N ARG A 162 24.31 10.83 27.68
CA ARG A 162 23.38 10.75 28.82
C ARG A 162 24.05 11.16 30.13
N ASP A 163 25.22 10.60 30.42
CA ASP A 163 25.92 10.83 31.69
C ASP A 163 26.38 12.30 31.82
N SER A 164 26.84 12.90 30.71
CA SER A 164 27.19 14.33 30.68
C SER A 164 25.98 15.23 30.97
N LYS A 165 24.82 14.87 30.41
CA LYS A 165 23.57 15.62 30.62
C LYS A 165 23.09 15.52 32.07
N MET A 166 23.16 14.33 32.67
CA MET A 166 22.80 14.13 34.09
C MET A 166 23.68 14.97 35.03
N LYS A 167 24.99 15.04 34.76
CA LYS A 167 25.92 15.87 35.55
C LYS A 167 25.65 17.38 35.41
N ALA A 168 25.21 17.83 34.24
CA ALA A 168 24.91 19.24 34.00
C ALA A 168 23.60 19.71 34.66
N THR A 169 22.71 18.78 35.00
CA THR A 169 21.41 19.05 35.65
C THR A 169 21.39 18.80 37.16
N ALA A 170 22.48 18.30 37.75
CA ALA A 170 22.65 18.08 39.19
C ALA A 170 23.39 19.25 39.83
#